data_AF-A0A2V8M0W3-F1
#
_entry.id   AF-A0A2V8M0W3-F1
#
_cell.length_a   1.000
_cell.length_b   1.000
_cell.length_c   1.000
_cell.angle_alpha   90.00
_cell.angle_beta   90.00
_cell.angle_gamma   90.00
#
_symmetry.space_group_name_H-M   'P 1'
#
loop_
_entity.id
_entity.type
_entity.pdbx_description
1 polymer ?
#
loop_
_entity_poly.entity_id
_entity_poly.type
_entity_poly.pdbx_seq_one_letter_code
_entity_poly.pdbx_strand_id
1 'polypeptide(L)'
;MGRTSHRFRRLDCGHCRRRILVYSTSIFPRRYFMRRGILLGALLAIFVLSMTLAGLQAPQGQRRGGGAPEGQRRGGGEGQRRGAPAPQPLEIQKVKDNLYMITGEGVNTAVFVTDKAVTIVDTKNPGNGQAILDKIKTVTNKPIATIINTHTHADHTGSNEFFGPNVEFVAQIKT
;
A
#
# COMPACT_ATOMS: atom_id res chain seq x y z
N MET A 1 5.08 -33.26 23.71
CA MET A 1 6.09 -32.50 22.93
C MET A 1 5.37 -31.55 21.98
N GLY A 2 5.57 -30.24 21.93
CA GLY A 2 6.35 -29.29 22.71
C GLY A 2 5.67 -27.91 22.56
N ARG A 3 5.48 -27.18 23.67
CA ARG A 3 4.91 -25.84 23.68
C ARG A 3 5.94 -24.85 23.12
N THR A 4 5.62 -24.20 22.01
CA THR A 4 6.35 -23.01 21.57
C THR A 4 6.12 -21.89 22.59
N SER A 5 7.17 -21.51 23.29
CA SER A 5 7.17 -20.38 24.23
C SER A 5 6.98 -19.08 23.45
N HIS A 6 5.75 -18.58 23.37
CA HIS A 6 5.46 -17.23 22.91
C HIS A 6 5.88 -16.26 24.01
N ARG A 7 6.91 -15.45 23.72
CA ARG A 7 7.45 -14.47 24.66
C ARG A 7 6.51 -13.27 24.74
N PHE A 8 5.61 -13.28 25.71
CA PHE A 8 4.80 -12.12 26.09
C PHE A 8 5.71 -11.02 26.66
N ARG A 9 5.63 -9.80 26.12
CA ARG A 9 6.14 -8.61 26.82
C ARG A 9 4.95 -7.84 27.38
N ARG A 10 4.88 -7.80 28.71
CA ARG A 10 3.95 -6.96 29.45
C ARG A 10 4.52 -5.54 29.47
N LEU A 11 3.80 -4.58 28.92
CA LEU A 11 4.06 -3.18 29.19
C LEU A 11 3.32 -2.84 30.49
N ASP A 12 4.04 -2.86 31.62
CA ASP A 12 3.50 -2.40 32.89
C ASP A 12 3.38 -0.86 32.85
N CYS A 13 2.27 -0.36 32.31
CA CYS A 13 1.80 0.98 32.60
C CYS A 13 0.98 0.91 33.90
N GLY A 14 1.53 1.44 34.99
CA GLY A 14 0.99 1.37 36.35
C GLY A 14 -0.39 2.01 36.60
N HIS A 15 -1.20 2.28 35.57
CA HIS A 15 -2.54 2.82 35.81
C HIS A 15 -3.63 2.53 34.76
N CYS A 16 -3.51 1.54 33.88
CA CYS A 16 -4.66 1.18 33.03
C CYS A 16 -4.74 -0.32 32.77
N ARG A 17 -5.75 -0.97 33.36
CA ARG A 17 -6.07 -2.39 33.11
C ARG A 17 -6.70 -2.57 31.73
N ARG A 18 -5.95 -2.38 30.64
CA ARG A 18 -6.35 -2.90 29.33
C ARG A 18 -5.22 -3.76 28.77
N ARG A 19 -5.51 -5.05 28.60
CA ARG A 19 -4.59 -6.01 27.97
C ARG A 19 -4.49 -5.63 26.49
N ILE A 20 -3.36 -5.06 26.08
CA ILE A 20 -3.02 -4.91 24.67
C ILE A 20 -2.53 -6.28 24.19
N LEU A 21 -3.26 -6.88 23.25
CA LEU A 21 -2.93 -8.16 22.65
C LEU A 21 -2.18 -7.88 21.34
N VAL A 22 -0.86 -8.09 21.31
CA VAL A 22 -0.05 -7.98 20.09
C VAL A 22 -0.03 -9.34 19.40
N TYR A 23 -0.59 -9.44 18.20
CA TYR A 23 -0.51 -10.64 17.37
C TYR A 23 0.57 -10.45 16.30
N SER A 24 1.57 -11.33 16.28
CA SER A 24 2.48 -11.47 15.15
C SER A 24 1.86 -12.44 14.15
N THR A 25 1.30 -11.93 13.06
CA THR A 25 0.86 -12.75 11.94
C THR A 25 2.06 -13.02 11.03
N SER A 26 2.63 -14.22 11.10
CA SER A 26 3.55 -14.69 10.07
C SER A 26 2.76 -14.97 8.78
N ILE A 27 2.92 -14.12 7.75
CA ILE A 27 2.10 -14.14 6.51
C ILE A 27 2.51 -15.25 5.50
N PHE A 28 3.44 -16.15 5.82
CA PHE A 28 3.84 -17.20 4.87
C PHE A 28 3.65 -18.63 5.40
N PRO A 29 2.47 -19.24 5.22
CA PRO A 29 2.32 -20.67 5.42
C PRO A 29 3.00 -21.42 4.26
N ARG A 30 3.89 -22.36 4.61
CA ARG A 30 4.67 -23.26 3.72
C ARG A 30 3.83 -24.00 2.65
N ARG A 31 2.50 -24.03 2.81
CA ARG A 31 1.54 -24.64 1.88
C ARG A 31 1.30 -23.82 0.59
N TYR A 32 1.60 -22.52 0.57
CA TYR A 32 1.41 -21.67 -0.63
C TYR A 32 2.50 -21.87 -1.69
N PHE A 33 3.67 -22.38 -1.31
CA PHE A 33 4.80 -22.61 -2.22
C PHE A 33 4.52 -23.78 -3.19
N MET A 34 3.89 -24.86 -2.72
CA MET A 34 3.59 -26.02 -3.56
C MET A 34 2.50 -25.74 -4.61
N ARG A 35 1.48 -24.92 -4.27
CA ARG A 35 0.39 -24.59 -5.21
C ARG A 35 0.83 -23.67 -6.35
N ARG A 36 1.76 -22.75 -6.10
CA ARG A 36 2.34 -21.87 -7.13
C ARG A 36 3.28 -22.62 -8.07
N GLY A 37 4.05 -23.59 -7.56
CA GLY A 37 4.91 -24.44 -8.40
C GLY A 37 4.12 -25.30 -9.41
N ILE A 38 3.01 -25.91 -8.97
CA ILE A 38 2.18 -26.75 -9.83
C ILE A 38 1.47 -25.92 -10.92
N LEU A 39 0.94 -24.74 -10.57
CA LEU A 39 0.28 -23.85 -11.53
C LEU A 39 1.25 -23.28 -12.59
N LEU A 40 2.45 -22.88 -12.17
CA LEU A 40 3.48 -22.38 -13.10
C LEU A 40 4.00 -23.50 -14.01
N GLY A 41 4.16 -24.72 -13.49
CA GLY A 41 4.54 -25.89 -14.29
C GLY A 41 3.47 -26.27 -15.33
N ALA A 42 2.19 -26.24 -14.98
CA ALA A 42 1.10 -26.54 -15.90
C ALA A 42 1.00 -25.52 -17.04
N LEU A 43 1.18 -24.21 -16.75
CA LEU A 43 1.14 -23.16 -17.77
C LEU A 43 2.31 -23.27 -18.77
N LEU A 44 3.52 -23.60 -18.30
CA LEU A 44 4.66 -23.85 -19.18
C LEU A 44 4.47 -25.08 -20.08
N ALA A 45 3.88 -26.16 -19.56
CA ALA A 45 3.60 -27.36 -20.35
C ALA A 45 2.57 -27.11 -21.46
N ILE A 46 1.52 -26.31 -21.18
CA ILE A 46 0.51 -25.93 -22.19
C ILE A 46 1.14 -25.04 -23.27
N PHE A 47 2.01 -24.10 -22.89
CA PHE A 47 2.69 -23.21 -23.85
C PHE A 47 3.60 -23.99 -24.83
N VAL A 48 4.36 -24.97 -24.34
CA VAL A 48 5.20 -25.82 -25.20
C VAL A 48 4.36 -26.72 -26.11
N LEU A 49 3.24 -27.27 -25.62
CA LEU A 49 2.34 -28.11 -26.40
C LEU A 49 1.63 -27.32 -27.53
N SER A 50 1.36 -26.03 -27.34
CA SER A 50 0.81 -25.17 -28.39
C SER A 50 1.83 -24.77 -29.46
N MET A 51 3.12 -24.66 -29.13
CA MET A 51 4.16 -24.33 -30.14
C MET A 51 4.46 -25.49 -31.11
N THR A 52 4.12 -26.73 -30.79
CA THR A 52 4.32 -27.88 -31.70
C THR A 52 3.23 -28.05 -32.77
N LEU A 53 2.07 -27.37 -32.63
CA LEU A 53 0.93 -27.53 -33.55
C LEU A 53 0.79 -26.44 -34.63
N ALA A 54 1.69 -25.45 -34.68
CA ALA A 54 1.62 -24.32 -35.60
C ALA A 54 2.47 -24.50 -36.89
N GLY A 55 2.90 -25.73 -37.22
CA GLY A 55 3.77 -26.03 -38.37
C GLY A 55 3.08 -26.37 -39.69
N LEU A 56 1.75 -26.43 -39.75
CA LEU A 56 1.00 -26.83 -40.95
C LEU A 56 -0.21 -25.93 -41.14
N GLN A 57 -0.04 -24.78 -41.81
CA GLN A 57 -0.99 -24.17 -42.75
C GLN A 57 -0.57 -22.73 -43.06
N ALA A 58 0.04 -22.56 -44.22
CA ALA A 58 0.00 -21.28 -44.93
C ALA A 58 -1.36 -21.16 -45.65
N PRO A 59 -1.93 -19.95 -45.76
CA PRO A 59 -2.81 -19.66 -46.88
C PRO A 59 -2.31 -18.48 -47.73
N GLN A 60 -2.54 -18.67 -49.03
CA GLN A 60 -2.30 -17.77 -50.12
C GLN A 60 -3.18 -16.52 -50.03
N GLY A 61 -2.66 -15.38 -50.49
CA GLY A 61 -3.40 -14.13 -50.57
C GLY A 61 -4.36 -14.07 -51.76
N GLN A 62 -5.34 -13.16 -51.71
CA GLN A 62 -5.96 -12.50 -52.88
C GLN A 62 -6.88 -11.33 -52.48
N ARG A 63 -6.56 -10.14 -53.03
CA ARG A 63 -7.42 -9.01 -53.50
C ARG A 63 -8.12 -8.02 -52.55
N ARG A 64 -7.64 -6.76 -52.69
CA ARG A 64 -8.33 -5.50 -53.08
C ARG A 64 -9.87 -5.42 -52.97
N GLY A 65 -10.33 -4.42 -52.22
CA GLY A 65 -11.63 -3.75 -52.40
C GLY A 65 -11.57 -2.34 -51.80
N GLY A 66 -11.74 -1.31 -52.64
CA GLY A 66 -11.78 0.10 -52.22
C GLY A 66 -13.18 0.54 -51.79
N GLY A 67 -13.23 1.66 -51.08
CA GLY A 67 -14.47 2.37 -50.75
C GLY A 67 -14.26 3.47 -49.70
N ALA A 68 -14.15 4.71 -50.15
CA ALA A 68 -14.62 5.89 -49.40
C ALA A 68 -16.11 6.08 -49.74
N PRO A 69 -16.97 6.63 -48.87
CA PRO A 69 -16.92 8.03 -48.44
C PRO A 69 -17.12 8.13 -46.90
N GLU A 70 -17.21 9.25 -46.19
CA GLU A 70 -17.99 10.46 -46.39
C GLU A 70 -17.65 11.44 -45.24
N GLY A 71 -17.60 12.73 -45.53
CA GLY A 71 -17.48 13.75 -44.49
C GLY A 71 -18.85 14.20 -43.99
N GLN A 72 -19.01 14.33 -42.68
CA GLN A 72 -20.04 15.21 -42.08
C GLN A 72 -19.58 15.65 -40.69
N ARG A 73 -19.44 16.97 -40.54
CA ARG A 73 -19.14 17.67 -39.27
C ARG A 73 -20.37 17.73 -38.37
N ARG A 74 -20.11 17.80 -37.04
CA ARG A 74 -20.74 18.65 -35.98
C ARG A 74 -21.37 17.89 -34.79
N GLY A 75 -21.09 18.46 -33.61
CA GLY A 75 -21.76 18.24 -32.32
C GLY A 75 -20.92 17.34 -31.42
N GLY A 76 -20.32 17.77 -30.32
CA GLY A 76 -20.78 18.74 -29.34
C GLY A 76 -20.81 18.01 -28.00
N GLY A 77 -19.80 18.22 -27.16
CA GLY A 77 -19.68 17.53 -25.87
C GLY A 77 -18.26 17.51 -25.33
N GLU A 78 -17.57 18.65 -25.31
CA GLU A 78 -16.45 18.84 -24.37
C GLU A 78 -17.03 18.83 -22.95
N GLY A 79 -17.30 17.63 -22.45
CA GLY A 79 -17.39 17.39 -21.03
C GLY A 79 -16.02 17.73 -20.47
N GLN A 80 -15.90 18.96 -19.98
CA GLN A 80 -14.74 19.46 -19.29
C GLN A 80 -14.47 18.49 -18.14
N ARG A 81 -13.58 17.52 -18.38
CA ARG A 81 -12.86 16.79 -17.35
C ARG A 81 -12.09 17.89 -16.64
N ARG A 82 -12.72 18.51 -15.64
CA ARG A 82 -12.01 19.27 -14.62
C ARG A 82 -10.96 18.28 -14.14
N GLY A 83 -9.72 18.48 -14.59
CA GLY A 83 -8.60 17.72 -14.09
C GLY A 83 -8.72 17.76 -12.59
N ALA A 84 -8.68 16.58 -11.95
CA ALA A 84 -8.60 16.53 -10.50
C ALA A 84 -7.53 17.55 -10.08
N PRO A 85 -7.80 18.38 -9.06
CA PRO A 85 -6.80 19.32 -8.57
C PRO A 85 -5.48 18.56 -8.40
N ALA A 86 -4.36 19.19 -8.81
CA ALA A 86 -3.06 18.62 -8.52
C ALA A 86 -2.99 18.30 -7.01
N PRO A 87 -2.46 17.14 -6.60
CA PRO A 87 -2.36 16.78 -5.19
C PRO A 87 -1.73 17.92 -4.43
N GLN A 88 -2.40 18.40 -3.38
CA GLN A 88 -1.87 19.50 -2.59
C GLN A 88 -0.61 19.00 -1.88
N PRO A 89 0.54 19.69 -2.00
CA PRO A 89 1.78 19.23 -1.39
C PRO A 89 1.59 19.09 0.12
N LEU A 90 2.10 18.00 0.69
CA LEU A 90 2.11 17.84 2.12
C LEU A 90 3.00 18.91 2.75
N GLU A 91 2.65 19.38 3.94
CA GLU A 91 3.45 20.34 4.70
C GLU A 91 3.67 19.84 6.11
N ILE A 92 4.84 20.12 6.71
CA ILE A 92 5.14 19.73 8.09
C ILE A 92 5.30 20.98 8.95
N GLN A 93 4.53 21.05 10.03
CA GLN A 93 4.52 22.18 10.96
C GLN A 93 4.91 21.71 12.36
N LYS A 94 5.79 22.46 13.03
CA LYS A 94 6.15 22.20 14.42
C LYS A 94 4.98 22.65 15.33
N VAL A 95 4.44 21.73 16.12
CA VAL A 95 3.38 22.00 17.11
C VAL A 95 4.00 22.28 18.48
N LYS A 96 4.99 21.47 18.87
CA LYS A 96 5.78 21.63 20.10
C LYS A 96 7.17 21.02 19.87
N ASP A 97 8.06 21.13 20.85
CA ASP A 97 9.28 20.33 20.86
C ASP A 97 8.94 18.86 20.68
N ASN A 98 9.64 18.23 19.73
CA ASN A 98 9.46 16.83 19.36
C ASN A 98 8.08 16.44 18.82
N LEU A 99 7.17 17.40 18.57
CA LEU A 99 5.84 17.14 18.05
C LEU A 99 5.56 18.00 16.81
N TYR A 100 5.23 17.33 15.70
CA TYR A 100 4.94 17.95 14.41
C TYR A 100 3.63 17.42 13.85
N MET A 101 3.06 18.17 12.92
CA MET A 101 1.86 17.79 12.18
C MET A 101 2.14 17.88 10.69
N ILE A 102 1.83 16.81 9.95
CA ILE A 102 1.84 16.80 8.49
C ILE A 102 0.43 17.08 7.98
N THR A 103 0.24 18.26 7.41
CA THR A 103 -1.01 18.75 6.82
C THR A 103 -0.93 18.68 5.29
N GLY A 104 -2.03 19.01 4.60
CA GLY A 104 -2.13 18.96 3.13
C GLY A 104 -3.43 18.29 2.73
N GLU A 105 -3.44 17.56 1.62
CA GLU A 105 -4.62 16.83 1.17
C GLU A 105 -5.11 15.80 2.22
N GLY A 106 -6.43 15.75 2.42
CA GLY A 106 -7.11 14.78 3.27
C GLY A 106 -6.92 15.02 4.77
N VAL A 107 -6.74 13.93 5.52
CA VAL A 107 -6.56 13.93 6.98
C VAL A 107 -5.11 14.27 7.37
N ASN A 108 -4.84 14.57 8.63
CA ASN A 108 -3.50 14.90 9.10
C ASN A 108 -2.73 13.67 9.61
N THR A 109 -1.39 13.74 9.58
CA THR A 109 -0.51 12.78 10.26
C THR A 109 0.26 13.48 11.37
N ALA A 110 0.13 13.04 12.62
CA ALA A 110 0.97 13.55 13.70
C ALA A 110 2.31 12.82 13.72
N VAL A 111 3.38 13.53 14.06
CA VAL A 111 4.75 12.99 14.10
C VAL A 111 5.37 13.34 15.45
N PHE A 112 5.71 12.32 16.23
CA PHE A 112 6.36 12.47 17.53
C PHE A 112 7.77 11.87 17.51
N VAL A 113 8.77 12.70 17.77
CA VAL A 113 10.20 12.36 17.66
C VAL A 113 10.76 12.10 19.06
N THR A 114 11.03 10.85 19.40
CA THR A 114 11.70 10.49 20.66
C THR A 114 13.23 10.48 20.47
N ASP A 115 13.99 10.22 21.53
CA ASP A 115 15.46 10.09 21.45
C ASP A 115 15.91 8.96 20.51
N LYS A 116 15.12 7.89 20.39
CA LYS A 116 15.50 6.67 19.66
C LYS A 116 14.83 6.55 18.29
N ALA A 117 13.56 6.93 18.19
CA ALA A 117 12.72 6.65 17.04
C ALA A 117 11.55 7.64 16.90
N VAL A 118 10.86 7.56 15.77
CA VAL A 118 9.67 8.32 15.45
C VAL A 118 8.43 7.46 15.64
N THR A 119 7.42 8.00 16.31
CA THR A 119 6.04 7.49 16.31
C THR A 119 5.18 8.40 15.46
N ILE A 120 4.38 7.85 14.55
CA ILE A 120 3.41 8.62 13.77
C ILE A 120 1.99 8.16 14.05
N VAL A 121 1.03 9.06 13.88
CA VAL A 121 -0.40 8.78 14.01
C VAL A 121 -1.04 8.98 12.64
N ASP A 122 -1.64 7.90 12.12
CA ASP A 122 -2.26 7.78 10.80
C ASP A 122 -1.32 8.00 9.59
N THR A 123 -1.61 7.34 8.48
CA THR A 123 -0.73 7.29 7.29
C THR A 123 -1.36 7.88 6.02
N LYS A 124 -2.41 8.69 6.17
CA LYS A 124 -3.14 9.33 5.05
C LYS A 124 -3.69 8.28 4.06
N ASN A 125 -4.17 8.76 2.91
CA ASN A 125 -4.63 7.94 1.78
C ASN A 125 -3.50 7.07 1.20
N PRO A 126 -3.84 5.98 0.47
CA PRO A 126 -2.85 5.20 -0.28
C PRO A 126 -1.97 6.05 -1.18
N GLY A 127 -0.67 5.72 -1.25
CA GLY A 127 0.32 6.45 -2.05
C GLY A 127 0.99 7.63 -1.35
N ASN A 128 0.57 8.01 -0.15
CA ASN A 128 1.18 9.12 0.61
C ASN A 128 2.44 8.71 1.40
N GLY A 129 2.71 7.42 1.57
CA GLY A 129 3.78 6.92 2.44
C GLY A 129 5.16 7.54 2.17
N GLN A 130 5.56 7.68 0.90
CA GLN A 130 6.82 8.32 0.53
C GLN A 130 6.84 9.80 0.89
N ALA A 131 5.76 10.53 0.58
CA ALA A 131 5.66 11.96 0.90
C ALA A 131 5.67 12.21 2.42
N ILE A 132 5.04 11.33 3.21
CA ILE A 132 5.12 11.36 4.67
C ILE A 132 6.56 11.15 5.13
N LEU A 133 7.24 10.12 4.62
CA LEU A 133 8.63 9.84 4.98
C LEU A 133 9.55 11.02 4.64
N ASP A 134 9.38 11.63 3.48
CA ASP A 134 10.18 12.76 3.04
C ASP A 134 10.02 13.97 3.96
N LYS A 135 8.78 14.25 4.41
CA LYS A 135 8.53 15.31 5.38
C LYS A 135 9.08 15.00 6.77
N ILE A 136 9.05 13.75 7.21
CA ILE A 136 9.68 13.36 8.49
C ILE A 136 11.21 13.54 8.42
N LYS A 137 11.82 13.21 7.28
CA LYS A 137 13.26 13.35 7.06
C LYS A 137 13.77 14.80 7.11
N THR A 138 12.90 15.80 6.89
CA THR A 138 13.31 17.21 7.04
C THR A 138 13.51 17.62 8.50
N VAL A 139 12.94 16.89 9.45
CA VAL A 139 13.02 17.20 10.88
C VAL A 139 13.83 16.18 11.68
N THR A 140 14.03 14.95 11.17
CA THR A 140 14.83 13.93 11.85
C THR A 140 15.30 12.80 10.92
N ASN A 141 16.47 12.23 11.21
CA ASN A 141 16.98 11.01 10.55
C ASN A 141 16.67 9.73 11.35
N LYS A 142 15.93 9.84 12.46
CA LYS A 142 15.58 8.70 13.31
C LYS A 142 14.60 7.76 12.58
N PRO A 143 14.69 6.44 12.79
CA PRO A 143 13.79 5.50 12.15
C PRO A 143 12.36 5.66 12.67
N ILE A 144 11.37 5.45 11.79
CA ILE A 144 9.98 5.28 12.19
C ILE A 144 9.85 3.89 12.80
N ALA A 145 9.44 3.81 14.07
CA ALA A 145 9.32 2.55 14.78
C ALA A 145 7.87 2.17 15.09
N THR A 146 6.96 3.15 15.16
CA THR A 146 5.58 2.91 15.58
C THR A 146 4.61 3.74 14.74
N ILE A 147 3.53 3.11 14.31
CA ILE A 147 2.38 3.73 13.64
C ILE A 147 1.15 3.45 14.48
N ILE A 148 0.45 4.52 14.88
CA ILE A 148 -0.82 4.42 15.59
C ILE A 148 -1.94 4.74 14.59
N ASN A 149 -2.82 3.77 14.35
CA ASN A 149 -4.03 4.00 13.55
C ASN A 149 -5.17 4.37 14.49
N THR A 150 -5.75 5.55 14.30
CA THR A 150 -6.86 6.03 15.12
C THR A 150 -8.12 5.20 14.89
N HIS A 151 -8.41 4.87 13.64
CA HIS A 151 -9.49 3.99 13.21
C HIS A 151 -9.20 3.39 11.83
N THR A 152 -10.14 2.63 11.27
CA THR A 152 -9.90 1.75 10.11
C THR A 152 -10.26 2.35 8.75
N HIS A 153 -10.54 3.65 8.65
CA HIS A 153 -10.85 4.26 7.35
C HIS A 153 -9.59 4.40 6.50
N ALA A 154 -9.77 4.31 5.18
CA ALA A 154 -8.67 4.27 4.21
C ALA A 154 -7.83 5.54 4.17
N ASP A 155 -8.41 6.67 4.54
CA ASP A 155 -7.71 7.94 4.71
C ASP A 155 -6.83 7.98 5.97
N HIS A 156 -7.01 7.06 6.92
CA HIS A 156 -6.15 6.96 8.11
C HIS A 156 -5.12 5.84 8.02
N THR A 157 -5.41 4.75 7.30
CA THR A 157 -4.55 3.56 7.21
C THR A 157 -3.96 3.32 5.83
N GLY A 158 -4.25 4.20 4.87
CA GLY A 158 -4.09 3.93 3.44
C GLY A 158 -2.65 3.70 3.00
N SER A 159 -1.67 4.30 3.68
CA SER A 159 -0.25 4.08 3.37
C SER A 159 0.47 3.16 4.35
N ASN A 160 -0.24 2.36 5.16
CA ASN A 160 0.40 1.44 6.09
C ASN A 160 1.36 0.47 5.40
N GLU A 161 0.98 -0.05 4.22
CA GLU A 161 1.78 -1.01 3.46
C GLU A 161 3.12 -0.45 2.95
N PHE A 162 3.25 0.88 2.84
CA PHE A 162 4.51 1.52 2.51
C PHE A 162 5.56 1.32 3.62
N PHE A 163 5.11 1.24 4.87
CA PHE A 163 6.00 1.08 6.02
C PHE A 163 6.31 -0.40 6.22
N GLY A 164 7.61 -0.71 6.23
CA GLY A 164 8.10 -2.08 6.23
C GLY A 164 7.78 -2.87 7.52
N PRO A 165 8.09 -4.17 7.54
CA PRO A 165 7.71 -5.08 8.62
C PRO A 165 8.37 -4.81 9.98
N ASN A 166 9.35 -3.89 10.03
CA ASN A 166 10.04 -3.50 11.26
C ASN A 166 9.30 -2.42 12.06
N VAL A 167 8.16 -1.94 11.55
CA VAL A 167 7.32 -0.94 12.21
C VAL A 167 6.23 -1.63 13.03
N GLU A 168 6.07 -1.22 14.28
CA GLU A 168 4.97 -1.66 15.13
C GLU A 168 3.68 -0.90 14.77
N PHE A 169 2.61 -1.62 14.44
CA PHE A 169 1.29 -1.04 14.22
C PHE A 169 0.42 -1.19 15.47
N VAL A 170 -0.04 -0.08 16.01
CA VAL A 170 -0.94 -0.01 17.15
C VAL A 170 -2.32 0.46 16.67
N ALA A 171 -3.37 -0.25 17.07
CA ALA A 171 -4.74 0.11 16.73
C ALA A 171 -5.68 -0.26 17.89
N GLN A 172 -6.85 0.38 17.92
CA GLN A 172 -7.91 -0.04 18.83
C GLN A 172 -8.50 -1.40 18.41
N ILE A 173 -8.96 -2.16 19.40
CA ILE A 173 -9.76 -3.37 19.15
C ILE A 173 -11.18 -2.93 18.82
N LYS A 174 -11.74 -3.47 17.75
CA LYS A 174 -13.17 -3.35 17.45
C LYS A 174 -13.92 -4.29 18.40
N THR A 175 -14.60 -3.71 19.40
CA THR A 175 -15.47 -4.42 20.34
C THR A 175 -16.85 -4.61 19.76
#